data_AF-A0A165UNB3-F1
#
_entry.id   AF-A0A165UNB3-F1
#
_cell.length_a   1.000
_cell.length_b   1.000
_cell.length_c   1.000
_cell.angle_alpha   90.00
_cell.angle_beta   90.00
_cell.angle_gamma   90.00
#
_symmetry.space_group_name_H-M   'P 1'
#
loop_
_entity.id
_entity.type
_entity.pdbx_description
1 polymer ?
#
loop_
_entity_poly.entity_id
_entity_poly.type
_entity_poly.pdbx_seq_one_letter_code
_entity_poly.pdbx_strand_id
1 'polypeptide(L)'
;MTTAQDKHPQPLVGIGSCLAGNEVRYDGQSKAANIHVQRMRECFDTRPFCPEMAIGLGVPRPPIQVAGEPDDLRVVDVATRQQDVTQPLKDFAQQVLNNNPTMAGYILVKGSPSCGFDRVKRFNKEGRLVARDSQGVFAATLATIDPLLPLEDDGRLNDPGLRESFVTRVFTYHQWRELCAEGLDAGKLVSFYSRHKYLVMAHDVPSYRKIGKMLANAGKEDIEELGQAFITELMTALTKRTSRRSHANVLFHIAGYLRKKIAPPERQRLSDLIEQYRLSAVPLIVPITLLKHHFANHPNAYIDQQAFLSPFPDQLQIRNVT
;
A
#
# COMPACT_ATOMS: atom_id res chain seq x y z
N MET A 1 -18.68 -6.44 26.87
CA MET A 1 -19.49 -6.67 25.65
C MET A 1 -18.52 -6.72 24.48
N THR A 2 -18.20 -7.93 24.03
CA THR A 2 -17.29 -8.19 22.92
C THR A 2 -17.99 -7.73 21.65
N THR A 3 -17.62 -6.56 21.14
CA THR A 3 -18.10 -6.11 19.82
C THR A 3 -17.66 -7.15 18.80
N ALA A 4 -18.61 -7.66 18.03
CA ALA A 4 -18.32 -8.46 16.85
C ALA A 4 -17.37 -7.64 15.99
N GLN A 5 -16.10 -8.04 15.94
CA GLN A 5 -15.15 -7.50 14.99
C GLN A 5 -15.69 -7.89 13.61
N ASP A 6 -16.20 -6.93 12.85
CA ASP A 6 -16.41 -7.09 11.42
C ASP A 6 -15.08 -7.57 10.84
N LYS A 7 -15.01 -8.87 10.54
CA LYS A 7 -13.87 -9.48 9.88
C LYS A 7 -13.89 -8.98 8.45
N HIS A 8 -13.23 -7.85 8.20
CA HIS A 8 -12.80 -7.54 6.85
C HIS A 8 -12.02 -8.76 6.31
N PRO A 9 -12.34 -9.28 5.12
CA PRO A 9 -11.50 -10.30 4.50
C PRO A 9 -10.07 -9.77 4.46
N GLN A 10 -9.12 -10.59 4.90
CA GLN A 10 -7.74 -10.16 5.06
C GLN A 10 -7.07 -10.12 3.68
N PRO A 11 -6.51 -8.98 3.26
CA PRO A 11 -5.74 -8.91 2.02
C PRO A 11 -4.61 -9.92 2.00
N LEU A 12 -4.47 -10.65 0.89
CA LEU A 12 -3.32 -11.50 0.64
C LEU A 12 -2.09 -10.63 0.36
N VAL A 13 -1.05 -10.75 1.18
CA VAL A 13 0.19 -9.96 1.04
C VAL A 13 1.41 -10.88 1.02
N GLY A 14 2.24 -10.74 -0.01
CA GLY A 14 3.55 -11.40 -0.02
C GLY A 14 4.48 -10.79 1.02
N ILE A 15 5.32 -11.59 1.68
CA ILE A 15 6.32 -11.09 2.62
C ILE A 15 7.66 -11.78 2.39
N GLY A 16 8.76 -11.04 2.50
CA GLY A 16 10.09 -11.65 2.53
C GLY A 16 10.17 -12.72 3.62
N SER A 17 10.46 -13.96 3.26
CA SER A 17 10.38 -15.12 4.18
C SER A 17 11.27 -14.97 5.42
N CYS A 18 12.40 -14.26 5.33
CA CYS A 18 13.23 -13.96 6.50
C CYS A 18 12.54 -13.01 7.51
N LEU A 19 11.67 -12.11 7.06
CA LEU A 19 10.82 -11.26 7.92
C LEU A 19 9.69 -12.04 8.57
N ALA A 20 9.31 -13.19 8.00
CA ALA A 20 8.33 -14.09 8.58
C ALA A 20 8.91 -14.97 9.72
N GLY A 21 10.23 -14.93 9.93
CA GLY A 21 10.94 -15.69 10.96
C GLY A 21 11.74 -16.87 10.44
N ASN A 22 11.72 -17.14 9.13
CA ASN A 22 12.46 -18.28 8.56
C ASN A 22 13.95 -17.95 8.39
N GLU A 23 14.80 -18.93 8.69
CA GLU A 23 16.27 -18.84 8.61
C GLU A 23 16.79 -19.00 7.17
N VAL A 24 16.34 -18.11 6.28
CA VAL A 24 16.57 -18.21 4.82
C VAL A 24 17.57 -17.20 4.26
N ARG A 25 18.17 -16.36 5.12
CA ARG A 25 19.23 -15.46 4.68
C ARG A 25 20.48 -16.24 4.27
N TYR A 26 21.37 -15.58 3.53
CA TYR A 26 22.60 -16.20 3.04
C TYR A 26 23.50 -16.76 4.15
N ASP A 27 23.41 -16.18 5.35
CA ASP A 27 24.13 -16.53 6.58
C ASP A 27 23.37 -17.53 7.47
N GLY A 28 22.22 -18.06 7.02
CA GLY A 28 21.40 -18.98 7.79
C GLY A 28 20.62 -18.33 8.94
N GLN A 29 20.47 -17.00 8.92
CA GLN A 29 19.68 -16.29 9.93
C GLN A 29 18.31 -15.87 9.39
N SER A 30 17.40 -15.53 10.31
CA SER A 30 16.19 -14.79 9.99
C SER A 30 16.45 -13.27 10.03
N LYS A 31 15.42 -12.47 9.72
CA LYS A 31 15.46 -11.01 9.93
C LYS A 31 14.31 -10.64 10.84
N ALA A 32 14.62 -10.07 12.00
CA ALA A 32 13.59 -9.57 12.90
C ALA A 32 12.72 -8.51 12.19
N ALA A 33 11.43 -8.80 12.06
CA ALA A 33 10.47 -7.83 11.55
C ALA A 33 10.32 -6.67 12.55
N ASN A 34 10.25 -5.44 12.04
CA ASN A 34 9.92 -4.29 12.89
C ASN A 34 8.49 -4.41 13.43
N ILE A 35 8.17 -3.63 14.48
CA ILE A 35 6.86 -3.68 15.15
C ILE A 35 5.67 -3.39 14.21
N HIS A 36 5.87 -2.60 13.15
CA HIS A 36 4.82 -2.27 12.20
C HIS A 36 4.53 -3.45 11.25
N VAL A 37 5.56 -4.13 10.77
CA VAL A 37 5.40 -5.36 9.98
C VAL A 37 4.77 -6.46 10.82
N GLN A 38 5.13 -6.57 12.12
CA GLN A 38 4.47 -7.51 13.04
C GLN A 38 2.96 -7.23 13.16
N ARG A 39 2.55 -5.98 13.39
CA ARG A 39 1.13 -5.59 13.44
C ARG A 39 0.41 -5.83 12.11
N MET A 40 1.07 -5.57 10.98
CA MET A 40 0.49 -5.82 9.65
C MET A 40 0.17 -7.29 9.44
N ARG A 41 1.01 -8.22 9.95
CA ARG A 41 0.76 -9.67 9.87
C ARG A 41 -0.50 -10.12 10.63
N GLU A 42 -0.98 -9.33 11.58
CA GLU A 42 -2.24 -9.61 12.28
C GLU A 42 -3.47 -9.22 11.44
N CYS A 43 -3.28 -8.35 10.44
CA CYS A 43 -4.35 -7.79 9.61
C CYS A 43 -4.35 -8.29 8.15
N PHE A 44 -3.27 -8.94 7.72
CA PHE A 44 -3.08 -9.47 6.36
C PHE A 44 -2.94 -11.00 6.38
N ASP A 45 -3.45 -11.68 5.34
CA ASP A 45 -3.07 -13.05 5.05
C ASP A 45 -1.68 -13.03 4.40
N THR A 46 -0.62 -13.25 5.20
CA THR A 46 0.75 -13.11 4.70
C THR A 46 1.32 -14.41 4.16
N ARG A 47 1.82 -14.40 2.92
CA ARG A 47 2.53 -15.55 2.30
C ARG A 47 4.03 -15.30 2.19
N PRO A 48 4.88 -16.11 2.84
CA PRO A 48 6.33 -15.91 2.83
C PRO A 48 6.96 -16.41 1.53
N PHE A 49 7.82 -15.60 0.91
CA PHE A 49 8.64 -16.02 -0.23
C PHE A 49 10.10 -15.62 -0.05
N CYS A 50 11.02 -16.50 -0.45
CA CYS A 50 12.43 -16.21 -0.56
C CYS A 50 12.88 -16.51 -2.00
N PRO A 51 13.05 -15.47 -2.85
CA PRO A 51 13.46 -15.68 -4.23
C PRO A 51 14.76 -16.47 -4.35
N GLU A 52 15.74 -16.16 -3.51
CA GLU A 52 17.05 -16.81 -3.50
C GLU A 52 16.98 -18.31 -3.19
N MET A 53 16.10 -18.73 -2.26
CA MET A 53 15.84 -20.15 -1.99
C MET A 53 15.09 -20.82 -3.14
N ALA A 54 14.10 -20.14 -3.71
CA ALA A 54 13.25 -20.70 -4.76
C ALA A 54 14.02 -20.98 -6.05
N ILE A 55 15.06 -20.19 -6.35
CA ILE A 55 15.95 -20.41 -7.50
C ILE A 55 17.08 -21.42 -7.22
N GLY A 56 17.08 -22.06 -6.04
CA GLY A 56 17.99 -23.16 -5.72
C GLY A 56 19.33 -22.77 -5.09
N LEU A 57 19.52 -21.53 -4.61
CA LEU A 57 20.80 -21.13 -4.00
C LEU A 57 21.06 -21.78 -2.63
N GLY A 58 20.02 -22.22 -1.93
CA GLY A 58 20.14 -22.87 -0.62
C GLY A 58 20.55 -21.93 0.53
N VAL A 59 20.78 -22.53 1.70
CA VAL A 59 21.24 -21.89 2.94
C VAL A 59 22.23 -22.84 3.64
N PRO A 60 23.43 -22.37 4.05
CA PRO A 60 24.01 -21.07 3.70
C PRO A 60 24.36 -20.99 2.21
N ARG A 61 24.59 -19.77 1.71
CA ARG A 61 24.99 -19.54 0.31
C ARG A 61 25.95 -18.36 0.17
N PRO A 62 26.78 -18.31 -0.88
CA PRO A 62 27.54 -17.11 -1.21
C PRO A 62 26.61 -15.90 -1.44
N PRO A 63 27.02 -14.68 -1.04
CA PRO A 63 26.23 -13.50 -1.29
C PRO A 63 26.18 -13.19 -2.80
N ILE A 64 25.05 -12.63 -3.21
CA ILE A 64 24.84 -12.07 -4.56
C ILE A 64 24.74 -10.54 -4.47
N GLN A 65 24.90 -9.86 -5.61
CA GLN A 65 24.81 -8.40 -5.69
C GLN A 65 24.21 -7.95 -7.01
N VAL A 66 23.57 -6.77 -7.01
CA VAL A 66 23.13 -6.12 -8.24
C VAL A 66 24.33 -5.43 -8.89
N ALA A 67 24.63 -5.76 -10.14
CA ALA A 67 25.72 -5.19 -10.90
C ALA A 67 25.26 -4.71 -12.28
N GLY A 68 25.95 -3.71 -12.84
CA GLY A 68 25.67 -3.17 -14.17
C GLY A 68 25.18 -1.73 -14.19
N GLU A 69 24.76 -1.29 -15.37
CA GLU A 69 24.18 0.03 -15.60
C GLU A 69 22.66 0.03 -15.36
N PRO A 70 22.02 1.19 -15.12
CA PRO A 70 20.59 1.25 -14.82
C PRO A 70 19.68 0.52 -15.83
N ASP A 71 20.06 0.53 -17.11
CA ASP A 71 19.29 -0.10 -18.18
C ASP A 71 19.63 -1.58 -18.40
N ASP A 72 20.66 -2.11 -17.74
CA ASP A 72 21.14 -3.50 -17.85
C ASP A 72 21.61 -4.04 -16.48
N LEU A 73 20.67 -4.09 -15.54
CA LEU A 73 20.93 -4.62 -14.20
C LEU A 73 20.93 -6.15 -14.20
N ARG A 74 21.99 -6.72 -13.62
CA ARG A 74 22.16 -8.15 -13.39
C ARG A 74 22.34 -8.46 -11.90
N VAL A 75 21.94 -9.65 -11.47
CA VAL A 75 22.23 -10.18 -10.14
C VAL A 75 23.24 -11.30 -10.29
N VAL A 76 24.44 -11.09 -9.75
CA VAL A 76 25.57 -12.02 -9.88
C VAL A 76 26.13 -12.39 -8.52
N ASP A 77 26.82 -13.54 -8.43
CA ASP A 77 27.59 -13.89 -7.24
C ASP A 77 28.72 -12.87 -6.98
N VAL A 78 28.98 -12.57 -5.70
CA VAL A 78 29.99 -11.55 -5.33
C VAL A 78 31.42 -12.01 -5.59
N ALA A 79 31.69 -13.32 -5.43
CA ALA A 79 33.05 -13.85 -5.45
C ALA A 79 33.65 -13.83 -6.86
N THR A 80 32.96 -14.44 -7.82
CA THR A 80 33.42 -14.64 -9.20
C THR A 80 32.75 -13.69 -10.19
N ARG A 81 31.50 -13.27 -9.92
CA ARG A 81 30.64 -12.49 -10.83
C ARG A 81 30.34 -13.21 -12.14
N GLN A 82 30.42 -14.54 -12.14
CA GLN A 82 30.20 -15.39 -13.31
C GLN A 82 28.82 -16.05 -13.30
N GLN A 83 28.28 -16.33 -12.11
CA GLN A 83 26.96 -16.90 -11.96
C GLN A 83 25.92 -15.79 -11.98
N ASP A 84 25.24 -15.65 -13.11
CA ASP A 84 24.11 -14.74 -13.27
C ASP A 84 22.79 -15.43 -12.90
N VAL A 85 22.11 -14.90 -11.88
CA VAL A 85 20.83 -15.41 -11.38
C VAL A 85 19.66 -14.46 -11.69
N THR A 86 19.86 -13.52 -12.60
CA THR A 86 18.85 -12.52 -12.98
C THR A 86 17.59 -13.16 -13.53
N GLN A 87 17.71 -14.04 -14.52
CA GLN A 87 16.55 -14.65 -15.18
C GLN A 87 15.77 -15.57 -14.23
N PRO A 88 16.39 -16.47 -13.45
CA PRO A 88 15.68 -17.24 -12.43
C PRO A 88 14.89 -16.38 -11.43
N LEU A 89 15.43 -15.22 -11.02
CA LEU A 89 14.71 -14.30 -10.13
C LEU A 89 13.48 -13.66 -10.80
N LYS A 90 13.59 -13.33 -12.09
CA LYS A 90 12.47 -12.80 -12.89
C LYS A 90 11.37 -13.86 -13.05
N ASP A 91 11.75 -15.08 -13.42
CA ASP A 91 10.82 -16.20 -13.61
C ASP A 91 10.07 -16.52 -12.32
N PHE A 92 10.78 -16.50 -11.18
CA PHE A 92 10.14 -16.71 -9.88
C PHE A 92 9.17 -15.59 -9.50
N ALA A 93 9.47 -14.32 -9.83
CA ALA A 93 8.52 -13.22 -9.61
C ALA A 93 7.21 -13.43 -10.41
N GLN A 94 7.33 -13.87 -11.66
CA GLN A 94 6.17 -14.22 -12.49
C GLN A 94 5.39 -15.38 -11.89
N GLN A 95 6.07 -16.44 -11.45
CA GLN A 95 5.44 -17.58 -10.80
C GLN A 95 4.69 -17.18 -9.53
N VAL A 96 5.25 -16.29 -8.70
CA VAL A 96 4.59 -15.79 -7.49
C VAL A 96 3.26 -15.13 -7.81
N LEU A 97 3.21 -14.22 -8.78
CA LEU A 97 1.95 -13.53 -9.12
C LEU A 97 0.96 -14.45 -9.83
N ASN A 98 1.41 -15.34 -10.71
CA ASN A 98 0.55 -16.32 -11.37
C ASN A 98 -0.12 -17.27 -10.38
N ASN A 99 0.62 -17.73 -9.37
CA ASN A 99 0.10 -18.64 -8.34
C ASN A 99 -0.72 -17.91 -7.26
N ASN A 100 -0.70 -16.58 -7.25
CA ASN A 100 -1.39 -15.76 -6.25
C ASN A 100 -2.16 -14.62 -6.95
N PRO A 101 -3.16 -14.91 -7.80
CA PRO A 101 -3.87 -13.93 -8.61
C PRO A 101 -4.74 -12.97 -7.80
N THR A 102 -4.83 -13.13 -6.47
CA THR A 102 -5.51 -12.22 -5.54
C THR A 102 -4.55 -11.41 -4.65
N MET A 103 -3.23 -11.54 -4.84
CA MET A 103 -2.23 -10.80 -4.07
C MET A 103 -2.45 -9.28 -4.18
N ALA A 104 -2.65 -8.64 -3.03
CA ALA A 104 -2.99 -7.24 -2.91
C ALA A 104 -1.82 -6.35 -2.45
N GLY A 105 -0.64 -6.93 -2.21
CA GLY A 105 0.58 -6.19 -1.93
C GLY A 105 1.75 -7.10 -1.58
N TYR A 106 2.92 -6.49 -1.37
CA TYR A 106 4.13 -7.21 -0.97
C TYR A 106 5.01 -6.38 -0.01
N ILE A 107 5.42 -6.99 1.11
CA ILE A 107 6.41 -6.46 2.06
C ILE A 107 7.79 -7.04 1.76
N LEU A 108 8.64 -6.19 1.19
CA LEU A 108 9.96 -6.49 0.69
C LEU A 108 11.04 -6.35 1.78
N VAL A 109 12.23 -6.90 1.51
CA VAL A 109 13.36 -6.90 2.45
C VAL A 109 14.34 -5.80 2.07
N LYS A 110 14.47 -4.77 2.92
CA LYS A 110 15.38 -3.63 2.73
C LYS A 110 16.79 -4.08 2.36
N GLY A 111 17.30 -3.55 1.27
CA GLY A 111 18.69 -3.72 0.82
C GLY A 111 19.03 -5.10 0.24
N SER A 112 18.06 -6.01 0.09
CA SER A 112 18.28 -7.28 -0.58
C SER A 112 18.54 -7.07 -2.09
N PRO A 113 19.54 -7.73 -2.69
CA PRO A 113 19.80 -7.67 -4.12
C PRO A 113 18.67 -8.30 -4.95
N SER A 114 17.87 -9.19 -4.37
CA SER A 114 16.69 -9.77 -5.01
C SER A 114 15.42 -8.98 -4.65
N CYS A 115 15.16 -8.76 -3.37
CA CYS A 115 13.88 -8.24 -2.88
C CYS A 115 13.87 -6.75 -2.54
N GLY A 116 15.00 -6.04 -2.54
CA GLY A 116 15.02 -4.65 -2.06
C GLY A 116 14.18 -3.73 -2.94
N PHE A 117 13.34 -2.89 -2.33
CA PHE A 117 12.42 -2.01 -3.08
C PHE A 117 13.07 -0.69 -3.50
N ASP A 118 13.95 -0.13 -2.69
CA ASP A 118 14.57 1.16 -2.95
C ASP A 118 16.01 1.17 -2.40
N ARG A 119 16.87 1.98 -3.01
CA ARG A 119 18.27 2.20 -2.63
C ARG A 119 19.10 0.92 -2.44
N VAL A 120 18.86 -0.09 -3.28
CA VAL A 120 19.71 -1.27 -3.35
C VAL A 120 21.08 -0.85 -3.90
N LYS A 121 22.14 -1.48 -3.38
CA LYS A 121 23.51 -1.20 -3.81
C LYS A 121 23.71 -1.74 -5.22
N ARG A 122 24.25 -0.89 -6.10
CA ARG A 122 24.63 -1.24 -7.47
C ARG A 122 26.14 -1.19 -7.62
N PHE A 123 26.71 -2.23 -8.18
CA PHE A 123 28.16 -2.41 -8.36
C PHE A 123 28.55 -2.40 -9.84
N ASN A 124 29.77 -1.99 -10.16
CA ASN A 124 30.31 -2.12 -11.51
C ASN A 124 30.91 -3.52 -11.74
N LYS A 125 31.46 -3.75 -12.93
CA LYS A 125 32.07 -5.04 -13.32
C LYS A 125 33.25 -5.43 -12.43
N GLU A 126 33.98 -4.47 -11.88
CA GLU A 126 35.07 -4.69 -10.93
C GLU A 126 34.58 -4.92 -9.49
N GLY A 127 33.26 -4.90 -9.25
CA GLY A 127 32.64 -5.06 -7.95
C GLY A 127 32.82 -3.87 -7.01
N ARG A 128 33.09 -2.68 -7.54
CA ARG A 128 33.10 -1.42 -6.79
C ARG A 128 31.69 -0.88 -6.69
N LEU A 129 31.32 -0.38 -5.51
CA LEU A 129 30.04 0.28 -5.30
C LEU A 129 29.98 1.55 -6.16
N VAL A 130 28.97 1.62 -7.04
CA VAL A 130 28.74 2.78 -7.92
C VAL A 130 27.68 3.68 -7.32
N ALA A 131 26.57 3.10 -6.87
CA ALA A 131 25.42 3.86 -6.40
C ALA A 131 24.52 3.07 -5.44
N ARG A 132 23.54 3.77 -4.85
CA ARG A 132 22.44 3.21 -4.06
C ARG A 132 21.11 3.67 -4.66
N ASP A 133 20.90 3.26 -5.90
CA ASP A 133 19.84 3.75 -6.79
C ASP A 133 19.08 2.63 -7.49
N SER A 134 19.36 1.36 -7.15
CA SER A 134 18.72 0.22 -7.79
C SER A 134 17.57 -0.35 -6.94
N GLN A 135 16.77 -1.18 -7.60
CA GLN A 135 15.85 -2.11 -6.98
C GLN A 135 16.38 -3.53 -7.16
N GLY A 136 15.97 -4.44 -6.28
CA GLY A 136 16.23 -5.85 -6.47
C GLY A 136 15.43 -6.39 -7.66
N VAL A 137 16.02 -7.31 -8.42
CA VAL A 137 15.43 -7.78 -9.69
C VAL A 137 14.05 -8.42 -9.50
N PHE A 138 13.83 -9.16 -8.41
CA PHE A 138 12.52 -9.73 -8.11
C PHE A 138 11.48 -8.63 -7.83
N ALA A 139 11.83 -7.63 -7.02
CA ALA A 139 10.96 -6.50 -6.72
C ALA A 139 10.60 -5.68 -7.98
N ALA A 140 11.60 -5.38 -8.82
CA ALA A 140 11.40 -4.67 -10.08
C ALA A 140 10.48 -5.44 -11.04
N THR A 141 10.64 -6.77 -11.09
CA THR A 141 9.82 -7.64 -11.95
C THR A 141 8.37 -7.68 -11.47
N LEU A 142 8.13 -7.77 -10.14
CA LEU A 142 6.77 -7.64 -9.59
C LEU A 142 6.10 -6.33 -10.03
N ALA A 143 6.82 -5.21 -9.94
CA ALA A 143 6.32 -3.90 -10.33
C ALA A 143 6.04 -3.77 -11.84
N THR A 144 6.77 -4.51 -12.67
CA THR A 144 6.53 -4.54 -14.12
C THR A 144 5.30 -5.37 -14.48
N ILE A 145 5.12 -6.53 -13.83
CA ILE A 145 3.98 -7.42 -14.09
C ILE A 145 2.67 -6.81 -13.60
N ASP A 146 2.68 -6.24 -12.40
CA ASP A 146 1.53 -5.55 -11.81
C ASP A 146 1.95 -4.17 -11.28
N PRO A 147 1.88 -3.13 -12.13
CA PRO A 147 2.23 -1.77 -11.75
C PRO A 147 1.35 -1.16 -10.64
N LEU A 148 0.19 -1.75 -10.37
CA LEU A 148 -0.75 -1.29 -9.34
C LEU A 148 -0.50 -1.97 -7.99
N LEU A 149 0.25 -3.08 -7.98
CA LEU A 149 0.57 -3.83 -6.77
C LEU A 149 1.33 -2.94 -5.77
N PRO A 150 0.80 -2.73 -4.56
CA PRO A 150 1.52 -2.04 -3.50
C PRO A 150 2.76 -2.81 -3.08
N LEU A 151 3.93 -2.25 -3.36
CA LEU A 151 5.23 -2.76 -2.91
C LEU A 151 5.84 -1.76 -1.91
N GLU A 152 6.37 -2.26 -0.81
CA GLU A 152 7.15 -1.44 0.13
C GLU A 152 8.13 -2.33 0.93
N ASP A 153 9.28 -1.78 1.36
CA ASP A 153 10.24 -2.53 2.18
C ASP A 153 10.12 -2.29 3.68
N ASP A 154 10.56 -3.27 4.47
CA ASP A 154 10.51 -3.21 5.94
C ASP A 154 11.26 -2.02 6.55
N GLY A 155 12.25 -1.45 5.86
CA GLY A 155 12.93 -0.24 6.31
C GLY A 155 12.06 1.00 6.19
N ARG A 156 11.42 1.15 5.02
CA ARG A 156 10.60 2.30 4.65
C ARG A 156 9.27 2.34 5.38
N LEU A 157 8.74 1.19 5.80
CA LEU A 157 7.55 1.10 6.66
C LEU A 157 7.71 1.71 8.07
N ASN A 158 8.91 2.18 8.44
CA ASN A 158 9.10 3.02 9.63
C ASN A 158 8.66 4.47 9.43
N ASP A 159 8.58 4.97 8.19
CA ASP A 159 8.00 6.29 7.88
C ASP A 159 6.46 6.19 7.99
N PRO A 160 5.80 6.96 8.89
CA PRO A 160 4.36 6.85 9.10
C PRO A 160 3.52 7.13 7.85
N GLY A 161 3.96 8.05 6.99
CA GLY A 161 3.24 8.42 5.77
C GLY A 161 3.36 7.35 4.68
N LEU A 162 4.54 6.78 4.49
CA LEU A 162 4.73 5.63 3.58
C LEU A 162 3.94 4.42 4.06
N ARG A 163 3.96 4.17 5.38
CA ARG A 163 3.19 3.09 5.99
C ARG A 163 1.69 3.27 5.78
N GLU A 164 1.14 4.47 6.00
CA GLU A 164 -0.27 4.76 5.75
C GLU A 164 -0.63 4.59 4.26
N SER A 165 0.18 5.12 3.35
CA SER A 165 -0.02 4.96 1.91
C SER A 165 0.01 3.48 1.49
N PHE A 166 1.00 2.71 1.95
CA PHE A 166 1.11 1.28 1.64
C PHE A 166 -0.15 0.52 2.09
N VAL A 167 -0.53 0.63 3.37
CA VAL A 167 -1.68 -0.11 3.90
C VAL A 167 -2.99 0.32 3.24
N THR A 168 -3.19 1.62 3.03
CA THR A 168 -4.39 2.13 2.34
C THR A 168 -4.49 1.55 0.93
N ARG A 169 -3.38 1.50 0.19
CA ARG A 169 -3.34 0.92 -1.15
C ARG A 169 -3.58 -0.59 -1.13
N VAL A 170 -3.03 -1.32 -0.16
CA VAL A 170 -3.27 -2.79 -0.01
C VAL A 170 -4.75 -3.09 0.16
N PHE A 171 -5.43 -2.42 1.09
CA PHE A 171 -6.87 -2.64 1.29
C PHE A 171 -7.70 -2.18 0.09
N THR A 172 -7.37 -1.03 -0.49
CA THR A 172 -8.07 -0.53 -1.68
C THR A 172 -7.94 -1.49 -2.86
N TYR A 173 -6.74 -2.00 -3.12
CA TYR A 173 -6.47 -2.90 -4.23
C TYR A 173 -7.06 -4.30 -4.00
N HIS A 174 -7.07 -4.78 -2.76
CA HIS A 174 -7.80 -5.98 -2.37
C HIS A 174 -9.29 -5.86 -2.71
N GLN A 175 -9.95 -4.79 -2.26
CA GLN A 175 -11.37 -4.55 -2.54
C GLN A 175 -11.64 -4.39 -4.05
N TRP A 176 -10.70 -3.82 -4.80
CA TRP A 176 -10.79 -3.74 -6.26
C TRP A 176 -10.75 -5.13 -6.90
N ARG A 177 -9.81 -5.99 -6.49
CA ARG A 177 -9.70 -7.37 -6.99
C ARG A 177 -10.95 -8.19 -6.66
N GLU A 178 -11.53 -8.01 -5.47
CA GLU A 178 -12.82 -8.62 -5.12
C GLU A 178 -13.94 -8.14 -6.05
N LEU A 179 -14.03 -6.82 -6.29
CA LEU A 179 -15.03 -6.25 -7.20
C LEU A 179 -14.91 -6.81 -8.62
N CYS A 180 -13.69 -6.94 -9.14
CA CYS A 180 -13.45 -7.56 -10.45
C CYS A 180 -13.87 -9.03 -10.48
N ALA A 181 -13.59 -9.79 -9.41
CA ALA A 181 -13.99 -11.20 -9.32
C ALA A 181 -15.52 -11.39 -9.30
N GLU A 182 -16.26 -10.40 -8.78
CA GLU A 182 -17.72 -10.36 -8.82
C GLU A 182 -18.30 -9.88 -10.17
N GLY A 183 -17.45 -9.46 -11.10
CA GLY A 183 -17.83 -8.84 -12.38
C GLY A 183 -18.09 -7.34 -12.26
N LEU A 184 -17.52 -6.56 -13.18
CA LEU A 184 -17.67 -5.10 -13.21
C LEU A 184 -18.98 -4.68 -13.88
N ASP A 185 -19.58 -3.62 -13.34
CA ASP A 185 -20.63 -2.86 -13.98
C ASP A 185 -20.50 -1.37 -13.60
N ALA A 186 -21.21 -0.51 -14.33
CA ALA A 186 -21.13 0.94 -14.12
C ALA A 186 -21.53 1.36 -12.70
N GLY A 187 -22.54 0.71 -12.12
CA GLY A 187 -23.02 0.99 -10.76
C GLY A 187 -21.98 0.61 -9.71
N LYS A 188 -21.34 -0.56 -9.87
CA LYS A 188 -20.23 -1.04 -9.04
C LYS A 188 -19.02 -0.10 -9.08
N LEU A 189 -18.62 0.39 -10.26
CA LEU A 189 -17.53 1.37 -10.37
C LEU A 189 -17.86 2.69 -9.65
N VAL A 190 -19.05 3.24 -9.89
CA VAL A 190 -19.51 4.48 -9.26
C VAL A 190 -19.60 4.31 -7.74
N SER A 191 -20.11 3.17 -7.27
CA SER A 191 -20.18 2.83 -5.85
C SER A 191 -18.78 2.71 -5.23
N PHE A 192 -17.87 1.99 -5.88
CA PHE A 192 -16.48 1.85 -5.43
C PHE A 192 -15.80 3.22 -5.31
N TYR A 193 -15.90 4.08 -6.33
CA TYR A 193 -15.33 5.42 -6.24
C TYR A 193 -16.00 6.26 -5.17
N SER A 194 -17.33 6.19 -5.04
CA SER A 194 -18.07 6.94 -4.03
C SER A 194 -17.58 6.67 -2.62
N ARG A 195 -17.16 5.43 -2.32
CA ARG A 195 -16.55 5.03 -1.04
C ARG A 195 -15.13 5.56 -0.84
N HIS A 196 -14.36 5.70 -1.92
CA HIS A 196 -12.94 6.07 -1.89
C HIS A 196 -12.64 7.52 -2.24
N LYS A 197 -13.63 8.31 -2.69
CA LYS A 197 -13.41 9.65 -3.25
C LYS A 197 -12.67 10.59 -2.29
N TYR A 198 -12.93 10.49 -0.98
CA TYR A 198 -12.29 11.34 0.03
C TYR A 198 -10.86 10.90 0.34
N LEU A 199 -10.54 9.61 0.16
CA LEU A 199 -9.14 9.16 0.14
C LEU A 199 -8.43 9.77 -1.08
N VAL A 200 -8.99 9.62 -2.28
CA VAL A 200 -8.40 10.21 -3.49
C VAL A 200 -8.22 11.73 -3.33
N MET A 201 -9.21 12.44 -2.78
CA MET A 201 -9.13 13.88 -2.52
C MET A 201 -8.04 14.27 -1.52
N ALA A 202 -7.83 13.47 -0.48
CA ALA A 202 -6.76 13.70 0.49
C ALA A 202 -5.37 13.54 -0.13
N HIS A 203 -5.22 12.64 -1.10
CA HIS A 203 -3.96 12.36 -1.78
C HIS A 203 -3.72 13.28 -2.99
N ASP A 204 -4.74 13.53 -3.81
CA ASP A 204 -4.63 14.30 -5.05
C ASP A 204 -5.98 14.85 -5.57
N VAL A 205 -6.16 16.16 -5.41
CA VAL A 205 -7.35 16.86 -5.92
C VAL A 205 -7.49 16.79 -7.46
N PRO A 206 -6.41 16.89 -8.25
CA PRO A 206 -6.49 16.68 -9.71
C PRO A 206 -7.07 15.30 -10.08
N SER A 207 -6.55 14.20 -9.55
CA SER A 207 -7.09 12.85 -9.78
C SER A 207 -8.53 12.72 -9.30
N TYR A 208 -8.89 13.29 -8.13
CA TYR A 208 -10.28 13.33 -7.65
C TYR A 208 -11.24 13.95 -8.68
N ARG A 209 -10.85 15.07 -9.31
CA ARG A 209 -11.67 15.71 -10.35
C ARG A 209 -11.68 14.90 -11.63
N LYS A 210 -10.54 14.32 -12.03
CA LYS A 210 -10.40 13.52 -13.25
C LYS A 210 -11.29 12.28 -13.18
N ILE A 211 -11.20 11.50 -12.10
CA ILE A 211 -12.01 10.31 -11.87
C ILE A 211 -13.51 10.66 -11.84
N GLY A 212 -13.89 11.75 -11.17
CA GLY A 212 -15.28 12.20 -11.14
C GLY A 212 -15.85 12.47 -12.55
N LYS A 213 -15.04 12.99 -13.47
CA LYS A 213 -15.42 13.18 -14.88
C LYS A 213 -15.47 11.87 -15.64
N MET A 214 -14.50 10.97 -15.43
CA MET A 214 -14.46 9.64 -16.07
C MET A 214 -15.74 8.85 -15.79
N LEU A 215 -16.19 8.85 -14.53
CA LEU A 215 -17.36 8.07 -14.12
C LEU A 215 -18.71 8.78 -14.38
N ALA A 216 -18.72 10.04 -14.81
CA ALA A 216 -19.96 10.77 -15.09
C ALA A 216 -20.76 10.18 -16.26
N ASN A 217 -20.08 9.49 -17.18
CA ASN A 217 -20.68 8.80 -18.32
C ASN A 217 -20.55 7.26 -18.22
N ALA A 218 -20.30 6.73 -17.02
CA ALA A 218 -20.17 5.29 -16.82
C ALA A 218 -21.37 4.53 -17.41
N GLY A 219 -21.11 3.52 -18.24
CA GLY A 219 -22.13 2.74 -18.96
C GLY A 219 -22.31 3.08 -20.45
N LYS A 220 -21.56 4.05 -21.00
CA LYS A 220 -21.50 4.33 -22.45
C LYS A 220 -20.23 3.81 -23.13
N GLU A 221 -19.28 3.35 -22.36
CA GLU A 221 -17.96 2.86 -22.78
C GLU A 221 -17.81 1.40 -22.38
N ASP A 222 -16.79 0.72 -22.90
CA ASP A 222 -16.42 -0.61 -22.45
C ASP A 222 -16.07 -0.58 -20.95
N ILE A 223 -16.71 -1.46 -20.17
CA ILE A 223 -16.62 -1.41 -18.71
C ILE A 223 -15.25 -1.86 -18.20
N GLU A 224 -14.58 -2.75 -18.91
CA GLU A 224 -13.26 -3.26 -18.54
C GLU A 224 -12.18 -2.20 -18.84
N GLU A 225 -12.25 -1.56 -20.01
CA GLU A 225 -11.35 -0.45 -20.35
C GLU A 225 -11.52 0.73 -19.38
N LEU A 226 -12.77 1.12 -19.08
CA LEU A 226 -13.07 2.17 -18.11
C LEU A 226 -12.59 1.77 -16.71
N GLY A 227 -12.82 0.52 -16.30
CA GLY A 227 -12.38 -0.04 -15.03
C GLY A 227 -10.86 0.04 -14.88
N GLN A 228 -10.11 -0.36 -15.90
CA GLN A 228 -8.65 -0.34 -15.89
C GLN A 228 -8.10 1.10 -15.83
N ALA A 229 -8.66 2.02 -16.62
CA ALA A 229 -8.26 3.44 -16.56
C ALA A 229 -8.59 4.06 -15.20
N PHE A 230 -9.76 3.73 -14.64
CA PHE A 230 -10.22 4.17 -13.34
C PHE A 230 -9.28 3.73 -12.21
N ILE A 231 -9.00 2.44 -12.10
CA ILE A 231 -8.18 1.92 -11.01
C ILE A 231 -6.72 2.40 -11.12
N THR A 232 -6.21 2.54 -12.35
CA THR A 232 -4.87 3.08 -12.58
C THR A 232 -4.76 4.50 -12.05
N GLU A 233 -5.72 5.38 -12.36
CA GLU A 233 -5.74 6.75 -11.85
C GLU A 233 -5.90 6.79 -10.32
N LEU A 234 -6.79 5.96 -9.77
CA LEU A 234 -7.05 5.88 -8.33
C LEU A 234 -5.80 5.44 -7.57
N MET A 235 -5.18 4.33 -7.97
CA MET A 235 -3.99 3.79 -7.31
C MET A 235 -2.80 4.72 -7.45
N THR A 236 -2.64 5.37 -8.61
CA THR A 236 -1.62 6.41 -8.82
C THR A 236 -1.82 7.57 -7.86
N ALA A 237 -3.05 8.06 -7.68
CA ALA A 237 -3.34 9.12 -6.71
C ALA A 237 -2.89 8.72 -5.30
N LEU A 238 -3.21 7.50 -4.85
CA LEU A 238 -2.87 7.01 -3.52
C LEU A 238 -1.36 6.81 -3.27
N THR A 239 -0.52 6.84 -4.31
CA THR A 239 0.95 6.87 -4.14
C THR A 239 1.47 8.23 -3.68
N LYS A 240 0.72 9.31 -3.94
CA LYS A 240 1.13 10.67 -3.57
C LYS A 240 0.99 10.86 -2.07
N ARG A 241 1.96 11.53 -1.43
CA ARG A 241 1.92 11.78 0.02
C ARG A 241 0.78 12.74 0.37
N THR A 242 -0.01 12.37 1.38
CA THR A 242 -0.96 13.29 2.01
C THR A 242 -0.25 14.35 2.84
N SER A 243 -0.94 15.44 3.09
CA SER A 243 -0.50 16.51 3.98
C SER A 243 -1.59 16.81 5.01
N ARG A 244 -1.20 17.42 6.13
CA ARG A 244 -2.18 17.89 7.14
C ARG A 244 -3.22 18.82 6.52
N ARG A 245 -2.81 19.65 5.54
CA ARG A 245 -3.71 20.54 4.80
C ARG A 245 -4.72 19.77 3.96
N SER A 246 -4.29 18.73 3.25
CA SER A 246 -5.19 17.94 2.41
C SER A 246 -6.15 17.07 3.24
N HIS A 247 -5.69 16.50 4.34
CA HIS A 247 -6.56 15.85 5.33
C HIS A 247 -7.56 16.83 5.96
N ALA A 248 -7.13 18.00 6.43
CA ALA A 248 -8.02 19.01 6.99
C ALA A 248 -9.11 19.44 5.99
N ASN A 249 -8.75 19.61 4.72
CA ASN A 249 -9.71 19.89 3.65
C ASN A 249 -10.80 18.81 3.58
N VAL A 250 -10.43 17.53 3.55
CA VAL A 250 -11.38 16.42 3.55
C VAL A 250 -12.23 16.38 4.83
N LEU A 251 -11.63 16.58 5.99
CA LEU A 251 -12.34 16.63 7.27
C LEU A 251 -13.41 17.74 7.28
N PHE A 252 -13.11 18.93 6.74
CA PHE A 252 -14.10 20.00 6.58
C PHE A 252 -15.22 19.64 5.61
N HIS A 253 -14.90 18.98 4.49
CA HIS A 253 -15.92 18.48 3.57
C HIS A 253 -16.89 17.49 4.24
N ILE A 254 -16.35 16.55 5.03
CA ILE A 254 -17.15 15.58 5.79
C ILE A 254 -17.96 16.29 6.89
N ALA A 255 -17.36 17.22 7.64
CA ALA A 255 -18.04 18.00 8.67
C ALA A 255 -19.23 18.80 8.12
N GLY A 256 -19.19 19.21 6.85
CA GLY A 256 -20.30 19.89 6.17
C GLY A 256 -21.62 19.13 6.21
N TYR A 257 -21.60 17.79 6.23
CA TYR A 257 -22.81 16.96 6.32
C TYR A 257 -23.52 17.05 7.68
N LEU A 258 -22.82 17.52 8.72
CA LEU A 258 -23.37 17.72 10.06
C LEU A 258 -23.91 19.15 10.28
N ARG A 259 -23.74 20.07 9.31
CA ARG A 259 -24.04 21.51 9.49
C ARG A 259 -25.44 21.79 10.06
N LYS A 260 -26.45 21.03 9.64
CA LYS A 260 -27.85 21.18 10.08
C LYS A 260 -28.25 20.18 11.17
N LYS A 261 -27.32 19.35 11.64
CA LYS A 261 -27.58 18.23 12.56
C LYS A 261 -27.05 18.46 13.98
N ILE A 262 -25.98 19.24 14.13
CA ILE A 262 -25.38 19.55 15.43
C ILE A 262 -25.45 21.05 15.74
N ALA A 263 -25.44 21.41 17.03
CA ALA A 263 -25.60 22.78 17.49
C ALA A 263 -24.40 23.67 17.13
N PRO A 264 -24.57 25.01 17.03
CA PRO A 264 -23.46 25.91 16.71
C PRO A 264 -22.19 25.74 17.57
N PRO A 265 -22.28 25.58 18.91
CA PRO A 265 -21.09 25.35 19.73
C PRO A 265 -20.35 24.04 19.40
N GLU A 266 -21.08 22.97 19.06
CA GLU A 266 -20.47 21.69 18.67
C GLU A 266 -19.77 21.81 17.32
N ARG A 267 -20.39 22.51 16.35
CA ARG A 267 -19.74 22.80 15.05
C ARG A 267 -18.44 23.56 15.23
N GLN A 268 -18.42 24.55 16.12
CA GLN A 268 -17.21 25.33 16.40
C GLN A 268 -16.12 24.44 16.98
N ARG A 269 -16.44 23.61 17.99
CA ARG A 269 -15.47 22.67 18.57
C ARG A 269 -14.88 21.72 17.53
N LEU A 270 -15.71 21.16 16.64
CA LEU A 270 -15.24 20.30 15.56
C LEU A 270 -14.30 21.05 14.60
N SER A 271 -14.66 22.28 14.22
CA SER A 271 -13.82 23.12 13.36
C SER A 271 -12.47 23.42 14.02
N ASP A 272 -12.47 23.79 15.30
CA ASP A 272 -11.26 24.09 16.06
C ASP A 272 -10.35 22.86 16.14
N LEU A 273 -10.92 21.66 16.31
CA LEU A 273 -10.16 20.41 16.36
C LEU A 273 -9.52 20.04 15.02
N ILE A 274 -10.22 20.29 13.91
CA ILE A 274 -9.67 20.12 12.55
C ILE A 274 -8.51 21.10 12.32
N GLU A 275 -8.64 22.34 12.78
CA GLU A 275 -7.56 23.34 12.72
C GLU A 275 -6.36 22.98 13.60
N GLN A 276 -6.60 22.50 14.82
CA GLN A 276 -5.54 21.98 15.70
C GLN A 276 -4.77 20.84 15.03
N TYR A 277 -5.46 19.91 14.36
CA TYR A 277 -4.81 18.88 13.57
C TYR A 277 -3.99 19.49 12.41
N ARG A 278 -4.58 20.43 11.65
CA ARG A 278 -3.89 21.09 10.53
C ARG A 278 -2.58 21.76 10.97
N LEU A 279 -2.58 22.33 12.18
CA LEU A 279 -1.43 22.99 12.83
C LEU A 279 -0.53 22.02 13.61
N SER A 280 -0.76 20.71 13.53
CA SER A 280 0.02 19.66 14.20
C SER A 280 -0.03 19.67 15.73
N ALA A 281 -1.08 20.25 16.32
CA ALA A 281 -1.29 20.25 17.77
C ALA A 281 -1.91 18.94 18.28
N VAL A 282 -2.66 18.23 17.43
CA VAL A 282 -3.27 16.92 17.73
C VAL A 282 -3.08 15.96 16.54
N PRO A 283 -3.07 14.64 16.75
CA PRO A 283 -2.98 13.65 15.67
C PRO A 283 -4.30 13.52 14.89
N LEU A 284 -4.23 12.97 13.67
CA LEU A 284 -5.37 12.82 12.75
C LEU A 284 -6.54 12.04 13.35
N ILE A 285 -6.26 11.05 14.21
CA ILE A 285 -7.30 10.22 14.82
C ILE A 285 -8.27 11.03 15.70
N VAL A 286 -7.83 12.16 16.26
CA VAL A 286 -8.63 12.98 17.18
C VAL A 286 -9.85 13.61 16.47
N PRO A 287 -9.70 14.40 15.39
CA PRO A 287 -10.86 14.89 14.65
C PRO A 287 -11.66 13.76 13.97
N ILE A 288 -11.02 12.65 13.55
CA ILE A 288 -11.75 11.49 13.01
C ILE A 288 -12.68 10.89 14.06
N THR A 289 -12.22 10.73 15.29
CA THR A 289 -13.01 10.15 16.38
C THR A 289 -14.21 11.03 16.72
N LEU A 290 -14.04 12.35 16.75
CA LEU A 290 -15.15 13.27 16.96
C LEU A 290 -16.17 13.24 15.81
N LEU A 291 -15.72 13.14 14.55
CA LEU A 291 -16.61 12.93 13.41
C LEU A 291 -17.38 11.62 13.54
N LYS A 292 -16.70 10.50 13.83
CA LYS A 292 -17.34 9.19 14.04
C LYS A 292 -18.40 9.26 15.14
N HIS A 293 -18.12 9.95 16.26
CA HIS A 293 -19.09 10.17 17.33
C HIS A 293 -20.33 10.92 16.85
N HIS A 294 -20.17 12.03 16.13
CA HIS A 294 -21.31 12.79 15.63
C HIS A 294 -22.14 12.01 14.60
N PHE A 295 -21.52 11.23 13.71
CA PHE A 295 -22.26 10.39 12.76
C PHE A 295 -22.94 9.19 13.41
N ALA A 296 -22.42 8.66 14.53
CA ALA A 296 -23.15 7.65 15.30
C ALA A 296 -24.48 8.18 15.86
N ASN A 297 -24.52 9.46 16.26
CA ASN A 297 -25.74 10.12 16.76
C ASN A 297 -26.61 10.72 15.65
N HIS A 298 -26.02 11.00 14.49
CA HIS A 298 -26.68 11.54 13.31
C HIS A 298 -26.30 10.75 12.06
N PRO A 299 -26.80 9.51 11.90
CA PRO A 299 -26.38 8.62 10.82
C PRO A 299 -26.52 9.24 9.44
N ASN A 300 -25.56 8.95 8.58
CA ASN A 300 -25.56 9.40 7.20
C ASN A 300 -25.04 8.28 6.32
N ALA A 301 -25.96 7.58 5.64
CA ALA A 301 -25.66 6.41 4.82
C ALA A 301 -24.54 6.65 3.78
N TYR A 302 -24.39 7.89 3.30
CA TYR A 302 -23.31 8.24 2.39
C TYR A 302 -21.95 8.31 3.07
N ILE A 303 -21.89 8.89 4.27
CA ILE A 303 -20.65 9.04 5.05
C ILE A 303 -20.24 7.72 5.70
N ASP A 304 -21.20 6.91 6.13
CA ASP A 304 -20.94 5.60 6.77
C ASP A 304 -20.16 4.65 5.86
N GLN A 305 -20.27 4.83 4.54
CA GLN A 305 -19.53 4.04 3.54
C GLN A 305 -18.16 4.61 3.17
N GLN A 306 -17.75 5.76 3.72
CA GLN A 306 -16.52 6.44 3.31
C GLN A 306 -15.28 5.77 3.92
N ALA A 307 -14.48 5.17 3.06
CA ALA A 307 -13.20 4.56 3.41
C ALA A 307 -12.22 5.57 4.04
N PHE A 308 -12.40 6.88 3.81
CA PHE A 308 -11.56 7.89 4.46
C PHE A 308 -11.63 7.84 6.00
N LEU A 309 -12.77 7.50 6.61
CA LEU A 309 -12.90 7.47 8.08
C LEU A 309 -12.33 6.19 8.71
N SER A 310 -12.30 5.10 7.95
CA SER A 310 -11.76 3.79 8.36
C SER A 310 -11.16 3.07 7.14
N PRO A 311 -9.98 3.49 6.64
CA PRO A 311 -9.39 2.92 5.41
C PRO A 311 -8.81 1.51 5.60
N PHE A 312 -8.61 1.11 6.86
CA PHE A 312 -8.04 -0.14 7.29
C PHE A 312 -8.42 -0.39 8.77
N PRO A 313 -8.22 -1.61 9.30
CA PRO A 313 -8.57 -1.94 10.67
C PRO A 313 -7.83 -1.08 11.72
N ASP A 314 -8.54 -0.64 12.75
CA ASP A 314 -8.01 0.25 13.80
C ASP A 314 -6.84 -0.39 14.60
N GLN A 315 -6.75 -1.73 14.62
CA GLN A 315 -5.67 -2.50 15.26
C GLN A 315 -4.28 -2.15 14.71
N LEU A 316 -4.18 -1.66 13.47
CA LEU A 316 -2.91 -1.23 12.88
C LEU A 316 -2.35 0.06 13.52
N GLN A 317 -3.19 0.85 14.20
CA GLN A 317 -2.83 2.08 14.92
C GLN A 317 -2.04 3.11 14.09
N ILE A 318 -2.19 3.10 12.76
CA ILE A 318 -1.38 3.93 11.85
C ILE A 318 -1.64 5.42 12.04
N ARG A 319 -2.91 5.81 12.26
CA ARG A 319 -3.35 7.21 12.38
C ARG A 319 -3.22 7.80 13.78
N ASN A 320 -2.71 7.03 14.74
CA ASN A 320 -2.47 7.50 16.11
C ASN A 320 -1.20 8.35 16.20
N VAL A 321 -0.34 8.30 15.17
CA VAL A 321 0.97 8.95 15.13
C VAL A 321 1.14 9.91 13.95
N THR A 322 0.09 10.13 13.15
CA THR A 322 0.11 11.00 11.95
C THR A 322 -0.64 12.31 12.15
#